data_AF-A0A0M9E5Z3-F1
#
_entry.id   AF-A0A0M9E5Z3-F1
#
_cell.length_a   1.000
_cell.length_b   1.000
_cell.length_c   1.000
_cell.angle_alpha   90.00
_cell.angle_beta   90.00
_cell.angle_gamma   90.00
#
_symmetry.space_group_name_H-M   'P 1'
#
loop_
_entity.id
_entity.type
_entity.pdbx_description
1 polymer ?
#
loop_
_entity_poly.entity_id
_entity_poly.type
_entity_poly.pdbx_seq_one_letter_code
_entity_poly.pdbx_strand_id
1 'polypeptide(L)'
;MFFIDGHLLPYSGKHKVHLGYNTQRKMMMPGQTNMVTCDISGRIIDFEIQEGKGDLKSCIIEFKKKWEKELSGDYFMIFDREGYGAEFFNNLIDNDISFVTWEKHTDSKKLNEIAEEKFTESFEMNGKKYKIFEGEKSFKLEEINNTKSIKLRRIYIWNISSNCRTCGLAWDRNNSATTLQCAQAILSRWGASENTFKHLYDKHPFHYHPGFKTEKSEKQLIANPEIKSIEKEIKVIRKELDKKHKENSKAKESLIKDGSRRENSLKARLESEIEQLEKKYKNLLNKKKELPEKVDVSTLEDYKSYNKIDNEGKNLFDFVTTSIWNVRKELTDWLLCHYPNENEYVDLFYAITECHGWIKSEADKVVVRLEPLQQPSRRKAQEQLCKRLTALSSYIPIGKVLKIEVGSSPI
;
A
#
# COMPACT_ATOMS: atom_id res chain seq x y z
N MET A 1 -8.91 9.15 11.00
CA MET A 1 -7.64 8.90 10.27
C MET A 1 -7.66 7.45 9.83
N PHE A 2 -7.48 7.20 8.54
CA PHE A 2 -7.52 5.86 7.95
C PHE A 2 -6.25 5.56 7.17
N PHE A 3 -5.76 4.34 7.30
CA PHE A 3 -4.55 3.83 6.67
C PHE A 3 -4.94 2.74 5.70
N ILE A 4 -4.55 2.88 4.43
CA ILE A 4 -4.79 1.86 3.40
C ILE A 4 -3.47 1.24 2.98
N ASP A 5 -3.45 -0.09 2.91
CA ASP A 5 -2.30 -0.86 2.42
C ASP A 5 -2.71 -2.12 1.66
N GLY A 6 -1.91 -2.49 0.65
CA GLY A 6 -2.16 -3.61 -0.23
C GLY A 6 -1.32 -4.83 0.12
N HIS A 7 -1.97 -5.98 0.30
CA HIS A 7 -1.33 -7.25 0.63
C HIS A 7 -1.54 -8.27 -0.47
N LEU A 8 -0.46 -8.87 -0.97
CA LEU A 8 -0.58 -9.92 -1.95
C LEU A 8 -1.18 -11.20 -1.32
N LEU A 9 -2.23 -11.71 -1.96
CA LEU A 9 -2.76 -13.06 -1.82
C LEU A 9 -2.17 -13.93 -2.95
N PRO A 10 -1.08 -14.67 -2.68
CA PRO A 10 -0.38 -15.43 -3.71
C PRO A 10 -1.24 -16.60 -4.19
N TYR A 11 -1.18 -16.87 -5.49
CA TYR A 11 -1.82 -18.01 -6.12
C TYR A 11 -0.77 -19.00 -6.64
N SER A 12 -0.90 -20.26 -6.23
CA SER A 12 -0.01 -21.36 -6.61
C SER A 12 -0.68 -22.43 -7.47
N GLY A 13 -1.93 -22.22 -7.89
CA GLY A 13 -2.66 -23.16 -8.72
C GLY A 13 -2.26 -23.13 -10.20
N LYS A 14 -2.96 -23.93 -11.01
CA LYS A 14 -2.61 -24.15 -12.43
C LYS A 14 -3.15 -23.09 -13.40
N HIS A 15 -4.14 -22.29 -12.97
CA HIS A 15 -4.78 -21.32 -13.85
C HIS A 15 -3.89 -20.07 -14.06
N LYS A 16 -3.94 -19.48 -15.25
CA LYS A 16 -3.23 -18.23 -15.52
C LYS A 16 -4.02 -17.08 -14.91
N VAL A 17 -3.49 -16.46 -13.87
CA VAL A 17 -4.09 -15.30 -13.20
C VAL A 17 -3.19 -14.08 -13.34
N HIS A 18 -3.73 -12.90 -13.05
CA HIS A 18 -2.95 -11.67 -13.05
C HIS A 18 -1.82 -11.71 -11.99
N LEU A 19 -0.79 -10.90 -12.22
CA LEU A 19 0.34 -10.80 -11.30
C LEU A 19 0.14 -9.63 -10.34
N GLY A 20 0.40 -9.84 -9.05
CA GLY A 20 0.56 -8.78 -8.05
C GLY A 20 2.01 -8.73 -7.54
N TYR A 21 2.41 -7.63 -6.91
CA TYR A 21 3.78 -7.48 -6.39
C TYR A 21 3.87 -8.08 -4.99
N ASN A 22 4.81 -9.01 -4.78
CA ASN A 22 5.14 -9.53 -3.47
C ASN A 22 6.28 -8.70 -2.87
N THR A 23 5.98 -7.88 -1.86
CA THR A 23 6.98 -7.02 -1.20
C THR A 23 8.07 -7.81 -0.48
N GLN A 24 7.73 -8.94 0.13
CA GLN A 24 8.70 -9.79 0.86
C GLN A 24 9.71 -10.43 -0.10
N ARG A 25 9.23 -10.93 -1.24
CA ARG A 25 10.07 -11.56 -2.28
C ARG A 25 10.61 -10.58 -3.31
N LYS A 26 10.16 -9.33 -3.28
CA LYS A 26 10.51 -8.24 -4.21
C LYS A 26 10.29 -8.58 -5.69
N MET A 27 9.24 -9.35 -5.99
CA MET A 27 8.95 -9.80 -7.36
C MET A 27 7.46 -9.88 -7.66
N MET A 28 7.11 -9.82 -8.94
CA MET A 28 5.74 -10.08 -9.39
C MET A 28 5.42 -11.56 -9.25
N MET A 29 4.25 -11.89 -8.70
CA MET A 29 3.77 -13.25 -8.50
C MET A 29 2.29 -13.36 -8.90
N PRO A 30 1.86 -14.53 -9.41
CA PRO A 30 0.44 -14.78 -9.66
C PRO A 30 -0.37 -14.61 -8.37
N GLY A 31 -1.51 -13.93 -8.45
CA GLY A 31 -2.38 -13.72 -7.30
C GLY A 31 -3.29 -12.51 -7.41
N GLN A 32 -3.81 -12.12 -6.26
CA GLN A 32 -4.68 -10.96 -6.07
C GLN A 32 -4.11 -10.06 -4.98
N THR A 33 -4.55 -8.81 -4.92
CA THR A 33 -4.17 -7.89 -3.85
C THR A 33 -5.37 -7.63 -2.96
N ASN A 34 -5.23 -7.89 -1.66
CA ASN A 34 -6.19 -7.51 -0.65
C ASN A 34 -5.82 -6.13 -0.10
N MET A 35 -6.62 -5.13 -0.42
CA MET A 35 -6.51 -3.77 0.09
C MET A 35 -7.19 -3.71 1.45
N VAL A 36 -6.48 -3.28 2.49
CA VAL A 36 -6.99 -3.25 3.86
C VAL A 36 -6.98 -1.83 4.37
N THR A 37 -8.10 -1.39 4.93
CA THR A 37 -8.24 -0.09 5.57
C THR A 37 -8.32 -0.25 7.07
N CYS A 38 -7.43 0.40 7.80
CA CYS A 38 -7.40 0.43 9.27
C CYS A 38 -7.56 1.84 9.81
N ASP A 39 -8.10 2.00 11.01
CA ASP A 39 -8.06 3.26 11.75
C ASP A 39 -6.71 3.45 12.48
N ILE A 40 -6.55 4.59 13.17
CA ILE A 40 -5.34 4.90 13.95
C ILE A 40 -5.11 3.96 15.15
N SER A 41 -6.16 3.32 15.65
CA SER A 41 -6.03 2.32 16.72
C SER A 41 -5.58 0.96 16.19
N GLY A 42 -5.58 0.76 14.87
CA GLY A 42 -5.28 -0.51 14.22
C GLY A 42 -6.49 -1.45 14.11
N ARG A 43 -7.72 -0.92 14.23
CA ARG A 43 -8.94 -1.67 13.91
C ARG A 43 -9.14 -1.68 12.40
N ILE A 44 -9.61 -2.81 11.87
CA ILE A 44 -9.90 -2.96 10.45
C ILE A 44 -11.31 -2.43 10.19
N ILE A 45 -11.42 -1.51 9.24
CA ILE A 45 -12.67 -0.86 8.87
C ILE A 45 -13.23 -1.48 7.59
N ASP A 46 -12.36 -1.77 6.63
CA ASP A 46 -12.77 -2.32 5.34
C ASP A 46 -11.66 -3.15 4.70
N PHE A 47 -12.04 -4.04 3.80
CA PHE A 47 -11.13 -4.79 2.95
C PHE A 47 -11.73 -4.99 1.55
N GLU A 48 -10.87 -4.98 0.54
CA GLU A 48 -11.25 -5.12 -0.87
C GLU A 48 -10.23 -5.97 -1.62
N ILE A 49 -10.68 -7.07 -2.22
CA ILE A 49 -9.82 -7.97 -2.99
C ILE A 49 -9.87 -7.61 -4.47
N GLN A 50 -8.72 -7.25 -5.01
CA GLN A 50 -8.54 -6.84 -6.39
C GLN A 50 -7.70 -7.85 -7.18
N GLU A 51 -8.06 -8.07 -8.45
CA GLU A 51 -7.29 -8.93 -9.36
C GLU A 51 -5.89 -8.39 -9.65
N GLY A 52 -4.87 -9.24 -9.49
CA GLY A 52 -3.49 -8.89 -9.83
C GLY A 52 -2.92 -7.80 -8.93
N LYS A 53 -2.33 -6.78 -9.56
CA LYS A 53 -1.78 -5.62 -8.86
C LYS A 53 -2.94 -4.75 -8.36
N GLY A 54 -2.97 -4.52 -7.05
CA GLY A 54 -3.90 -3.59 -6.43
C GLY A 54 -3.71 -2.15 -6.91
N ASP A 55 -4.82 -1.41 -6.91
CA ASP A 55 -4.91 0.00 -7.23
C ASP A 55 -5.31 0.78 -5.98
N LEU A 56 -4.28 1.21 -5.25
CA LEU A 56 -4.41 2.04 -4.06
C LEU A 56 -5.18 3.33 -4.32
N LYS A 57 -5.00 3.94 -5.49
CA LYS A 57 -5.60 5.23 -5.82
C LYS A 57 -7.10 5.10 -5.96
N SER A 58 -7.54 4.12 -6.73
CA SER A 58 -8.97 3.83 -6.90
C SER A 58 -9.61 3.41 -5.58
N CYS A 59 -8.93 2.56 -4.79
CA CYS A 59 -9.43 2.12 -3.48
C CYS A 59 -9.71 3.28 -2.51
N ILE A 60 -8.83 4.30 -2.47
CA ILE A 60 -9.04 5.50 -1.61
C ILE A 60 -10.31 6.27 -2.02
N ILE A 61 -10.53 6.46 -3.33
CA ILE A 61 -11.71 7.17 -3.86
C ILE A 61 -12.98 6.38 -3.59
N GLU A 62 -12.98 5.07 -3.89
CA GLU A 62 -14.14 4.21 -3.69
C GLU A 62 -14.47 4.03 -2.20
N PHE A 63 -13.47 4.00 -1.31
CA PHE A 63 -13.71 3.99 0.14
C PHE A 63 -14.53 5.22 0.57
N LYS A 64 -14.21 6.42 0.08
CA LYS A 64 -14.98 7.63 0.40
C LYS A 64 -16.43 7.50 -0.02
N LYS A 65 -16.68 7.02 -1.24
CA LYS A 65 -18.05 6.82 -1.75
C LYS A 65 -18.81 5.76 -0.97
N LYS A 66 -18.16 4.63 -0.66
CA LYS A 66 -18.76 3.49 0.02
C LYS A 66 -19.22 3.82 1.43
N TRP A 67 -18.42 4.61 2.16
CA TRP A 67 -18.63 4.88 3.59
C TRP A 67 -19.10 6.31 3.88
N GLU A 68 -19.53 7.06 2.86
CA GLU A 68 -19.90 8.47 3.00
C GLU A 68 -21.06 8.69 3.98
N LYS A 69 -21.99 7.74 4.06
CA LYS A 69 -23.20 7.85 4.89
C LYS A 69 -22.96 7.43 6.33
N GLU A 70 -22.05 6.47 6.53
CA GLU A 70 -21.74 5.85 7.81
C GLU A 70 -20.66 6.63 8.56
N LEU A 71 -19.69 7.21 7.85
CA LEU A 71 -18.61 8.00 8.44
C LEU A 71 -19.02 9.47 8.52
N SER A 72 -19.42 9.89 9.72
CA SER A 72 -19.64 11.30 10.02
C SER A 72 -18.34 12.05 10.29
N GLY A 73 -18.16 13.21 9.67
CA GLY A 73 -17.06 14.14 9.92
C GLY A 73 -15.89 14.05 8.95
N ASP A 74 -14.97 14.99 9.07
CA ASP A 74 -13.76 15.04 8.25
C ASP A 74 -12.77 13.98 8.73
N TYR A 75 -12.29 13.16 7.80
CA TYR A 75 -11.25 12.18 8.06
C TYR A 75 -10.09 12.34 7.09
N PHE A 76 -8.91 11.95 7.57
CA PHE A 76 -7.70 11.93 6.78
C PHE A 76 -7.43 10.53 6.25
N MET A 77 -7.14 10.46 4.95
CA MET A 77 -6.55 9.29 4.30
C MET A 77 -5.03 9.37 4.37
N ILE A 78 -4.40 8.35 4.97
CA ILE A 78 -2.94 8.27 5.13
C ILE A 78 -2.39 7.12 4.30
N PHE A 79 -1.57 7.45 3.30
CA PHE A 79 -1.03 6.48 2.34
C PHE A 79 0.44 6.72 2.01
N ASP A 80 1.15 5.66 1.60
CA ASP A 80 2.56 5.71 1.24
C ASP A 80 2.80 6.37 -0.14
N ARG A 81 4.06 6.49 -0.52
CA ARG A 81 4.57 7.08 -1.77
C ARG A 81 3.96 6.49 -3.05
N GLU A 82 3.27 5.35 -3.00
CA GLU A 82 2.53 4.81 -4.15
C GLU A 82 1.37 5.73 -4.58
N GLY A 83 0.76 6.46 -3.64
CA GLY A 83 -0.23 7.50 -3.95
C GLY A 83 0.38 8.82 -4.43
N TYR A 84 1.71 8.96 -4.53
CA TYR A 84 2.32 10.24 -4.91
C TYR A 84 2.09 10.57 -6.39
N GLY A 85 1.43 11.70 -6.67
CA GLY A 85 1.32 12.25 -8.03
C GLY A 85 0.34 13.41 -8.13
N ALA A 86 0.66 14.42 -8.95
CA ALA A 86 -0.14 15.63 -9.09
C ALA A 86 -1.59 15.34 -9.51
N GLU A 87 -1.79 14.47 -10.51
CA GLU A 87 -3.13 14.09 -11.00
C GLU A 87 -3.97 13.45 -9.90
N PHE A 88 -3.34 12.59 -9.08
CA PHE A 88 -4.06 11.93 -8.00
C PHE A 88 -4.37 12.89 -6.85
N PHE A 89 -3.43 13.78 -6.50
CA PHE A 89 -3.72 14.84 -5.52
C PHE A 89 -4.87 15.73 -5.98
N ASN A 90 -4.92 16.08 -7.27
CA ASN A 90 -6.05 16.80 -7.84
C ASN A 90 -7.36 16.02 -7.67
N ASN A 91 -7.35 14.74 -7.99
CA ASN A 91 -8.52 13.88 -7.87
C ASN A 91 -9.00 13.80 -6.40
N LEU A 92 -8.09 13.70 -5.43
CA LEU A 92 -8.45 13.73 -4.00
C LEU A 92 -9.09 15.06 -3.60
N ILE A 93 -8.54 16.18 -4.06
CA ILE A 93 -9.07 17.53 -3.79
C ILE A 93 -10.46 17.71 -4.40
N ASP A 94 -10.63 17.31 -5.67
CA ASP A 94 -11.90 17.43 -6.39
C ASP A 94 -13.00 16.52 -5.78
N ASN A 95 -12.62 15.49 -5.02
CA ASN A 95 -13.53 14.63 -4.26
C ASN A 95 -13.63 14.98 -2.77
N ASP A 96 -13.09 16.14 -2.34
CA ASP A 96 -13.10 16.59 -0.94
C ASP A 96 -12.47 15.57 0.06
N ILE A 97 -11.45 14.83 -0.36
CA ILE A 97 -10.76 13.83 0.48
C ILE A 97 -9.52 14.46 1.12
N SER A 98 -9.57 14.71 2.43
CA SER A 98 -8.40 15.16 3.19
C SER A 98 -7.37 14.04 3.29
N PHE A 99 -6.08 14.36 3.11
CA PHE A 99 -5.04 13.34 3.06
C PHE A 99 -3.69 13.77 3.64
N VAL A 100 -2.90 12.77 4.03
CA VAL A 100 -1.47 12.93 4.34
C VAL A 100 -0.69 11.81 3.66
N THR A 101 0.39 12.14 2.96
CA THR A 101 1.23 11.14 2.27
C THR A 101 2.70 11.48 2.36
N TRP A 102 3.56 10.48 2.19
CA TRP A 102 5.00 10.71 2.09
C TRP A 102 5.37 11.38 0.77
N GLU A 103 6.25 12.37 0.84
CA GLU A 103 6.84 12.93 -0.37
C GLU A 103 7.76 11.90 -1.02
N LYS A 104 7.61 11.71 -2.34
CA LYS A 104 8.50 10.89 -3.15
C LYS A 104 9.59 11.76 -3.76
N HIS A 105 10.78 11.16 -3.98
CA HIS A 105 11.94 11.82 -4.59
C HIS A 105 12.52 12.98 -3.77
N THR A 106 12.53 12.83 -2.44
CA THR A 106 13.16 13.79 -1.54
C THR A 106 14.67 13.74 -1.63
N ASP A 107 15.33 14.89 -1.78
CA ASP A 107 16.78 15.00 -1.73
C ASP A 107 17.24 15.12 -0.28
N SER A 108 17.80 14.03 0.27
CA SER A 108 18.26 13.97 1.65
C SER A 108 19.34 15.01 1.98
N LYS A 109 20.16 15.42 1.00
CA LYS A 109 21.19 16.45 1.24
C LYS A 109 20.53 17.80 1.49
N LYS A 110 19.59 18.19 0.62
CA LYS A 110 18.82 19.42 0.77
C LYS A 110 18.00 19.44 2.05
N LEU A 111 17.46 18.29 2.47
CA LEU A 111 16.73 18.19 3.74
C LEU A 111 17.67 18.40 4.94
N ASN A 112 18.89 17.88 4.88
CA ASN A 112 19.90 18.05 5.93
C ASN A 112 20.51 19.47 5.98
N GLU A 113 20.46 20.22 4.89
CA GLU A 113 20.88 21.63 4.82
C GLU A 113 19.87 22.59 5.48
N ILE A 114 18.65 22.14 5.78
CA ILE A 114 17.64 22.98 6.43
C ILE A 114 18.15 23.41 7.81
N ALA A 115 18.12 24.71 8.09
CA ALA A 115 18.55 25.25 9.37
C ALA A 115 17.67 24.69 10.52
N GLU A 116 18.28 24.29 11.63
CA GLU A 116 17.56 23.66 12.75
C GLU A 116 16.52 24.60 13.37
N GLU A 117 16.78 25.90 13.31
CA GLU A 117 15.95 26.98 13.83
C GLU A 117 14.61 27.08 13.10
N LYS A 118 14.50 26.53 11.88
CA LYS A 118 13.23 26.46 11.17
C LYS A 118 12.26 25.48 11.80
N PHE A 119 12.74 24.49 12.55
CA PHE A 119 11.91 23.50 13.22
C PHE A 119 11.36 24.07 14.53
N THR A 120 10.20 24.71 14.46
CA THR A 120 9.60 25.50 15.55
C THR A 120 8.85 24.67 16.59
N GLU A 121 8.29 23.54 16.19
CA GLU A 121 7.51 22.67 17.08
C GLU A 121 8.25 21.38 17.37
N SER A 122 8.09 20.84 18.58
CA SER A 122 8.67 19.57 18.98
C SER A 122 7.67 18.69 19.72
N PHE A 123 7.77 17.38 19.52
CA PHE A 123 6.94 16.40 20.19
C PHE A 123 7.66 15.06 20.34
N GLU A 124 7.14 14.21 21.20
CA GLU A 124 7.62 12.84 21.39
C GLU A 124 6.56 11.85 20.89
N MET A 125 7.01 10.81 20.20
CA MET A 125 6.15 9.73 19.74
C MET A 125 6.95 8.43 19.67
N ASN A 126 6.39 7.35 20.22
CA ASN A 126 7.03 6.03 20.26
C ASN A 126 8.47 6.07 20.84
N GLY A 127 8.67 6.84 21.91
CA GLY A 127 9.97 7.02 22.57
C GLY A 127 11.03 7.76 21.74
N LYS A 128 10.62 8.42 20.65
CA LYS A 128 11.50 9.21 19.79
C LYS A 128 11.09 10.67 19.80
N LYS A 129 12.08 11.56 19.80
CA LYS A 129 11.86 13.01 19.77
C LYS A 129 11.90 13.51 18.34
N TYR A 130 10.90 14.30 17.99
CA TYR A 130 10.73 14.90 16.68
C TYR A 130 10.68 16.42 16.79
N LYS A 131 11.20 17.10 15.78
CA LYS A 131 10.87 18.49 15.51
C LYS A 131 10.23 18.62 14.13
N ILE A 132 9.33 19.59 13.97
CA ILE A 132 8.58 19.81 12.73
C ILE A 132 8.52 21.28 12.36
N PHE A 133 8.31 21.51 11.07
CA PHE A 133 7.84 22.79 10.55
C PHE A 133 7.04 22.60 9.27
N GLU A 134 6.26 23.61 8.93
CA GLU A 134 5.42 23.63 7.74
C GLU A 134 6.03 24.52 6.65
N GLY A 135 6.00 24.03 5.42
CA GLY A 135 6.21 24.81 4.21
C GLY A 135 5.11 24.52 3.19
N GLU A 136 5.32 24.94 1.95
CA GLU A 136 4.37 24.73 0.85
C GLU A 136 5.04 24.01 -0.32
N LYS A 137 4.29 23.17 -1.03
CA LYS A 137 4.70 22.61 -2.31
C LYS A 137 3.60 22.81 -3.36
N SER A 138 3.97 23.48 -4.46
CA SER A 138 3.08 23.66 -5.60
C SER A 138 3.31 22.57 -6.66
N PHE A 139 2.21 22.08 -7.24
CA PHE A 139 2.17 21.18 -8.38
C PHE A 139 1.49 21.91 -9.54
N LYS A 140 1.93 21.60 -10.77
CA LYS A 140 1.31 22.08 -12.00
C LYS A 140 0.79 20.88 -12.78
N LEU A 141 -0.44 20.99 -13.25
CA LEU A 141 -1.12 20.02 -14.10
C LEU A 141 -1.43 20.68 -15.43
N GLU A 142 -0.91 20.11 -16.50
CA GLU A 142 -1.21 20.54 -17.85
C GLU A 142 -2.47 19.79 -18.31
N GLU A 143 -3.59 20.48 -18.35
CA GLU A 143 -4.81 20.02 -19.01
C GLU A 143 -4.83 20.56 -20.44
N ILE A 144 -5.61 19.92 -21.32
CA ILE A 144 -5.66 20.18 -22.77
C ILE A 144 -5.80 21.67 -23.10
N ASN A 145 -6.48 22.46 -22.26
CA ASN A 145 -6.72 23.89 -22.46
C ASN A 145 -6.35 24.80 -21.26
N ASN A 146 -5.80 24.27 -20.16
CA ASN A 146 -5.48 25.08 -18.98
C ASN A 146 -4.36 24.45 -18.12
N THR A 147 -3.63 25.27 -17.37
CA THR A 147 -2.68 24.78 -16.37
C THR A 147 -3.27 24.96 -14.98
N LYS A 148 -3.72 23.87 -14.35
CA LYS A 148 -4.21 23.90 -12.96
C LYS A 148 -3.00 23.84 -12.02
N SER A 149 -2.93 24.75 -11.04
CA SER A 149 -1.91 24.70 -10.00
C SER A 149 -2.52 24.31 -8.67
N ILE A 150 -1.90 23.33 -8.00
CA ILE A 150 -2.32 22.81 -6.71
C ILE A 150 -1.26 23.14 -5.69
N LYS A 151 -1.67 23.67 -4.55
CA LYS A 151 -0.79 23.93 -3.41
C LYS A 151 -1.08 22.94 -2.30
N LEU A 152 -0.06 22.23 -1.86
CA LEU A 152 -0.13 21.30 -0.74
C LEU A 152 0.75 21.81 0.40
N ARG A 153 0.34 21.51 1.63
CA ARG A 153 1.15 21.73 2.82
C ARG A 153 2.28 20.71 2.84
N ARG A 154 3.52 21.18 3.01
CA ARG A 154 4.71 20.34 3.08
C ARG A 154 5.19 20.28 4.51
N ILE A 155 5.01 19.13 5.15
CA ILE A 155 5.31 18.91 6.56
C ILE A 155 6.71 18.33 6.65
N TYR A 156 7.66 19.11 7.16
CA TYR A 156 9.03 18.66 7.38
C TYR A 156 9.15 18.05 8.76
N ILE A 157 9.75 16.85 8.83
CA ILE A 157 9.86 16.08 10.06
C ILE A 157 11.32 15.72 10.26
N TRP A 158 11.87 16.12 11.41
CA TRP A 158 13.21 15.77 11.84
C TRP A 158 13.15 14.83 13.04
N ASN A 159 13.61 13.60 12.85
CA ASN A 159 13.84 12.66 13.92
C ASN A 159 15.19 12.99 14.58
N ILE A 160 15.14 13.51 15.81
CA ILE A 160 16.33 13.92 16.56
C ILE A 160 17.15 12.69 16.96
N SER A 161 16.48 11.61 17.38
CA SER A 161 17.12 10.39 17.89
C SER A 161 17.99 9.70 16.84
N SER A 162 17.59 9.72 15.56
CA SER A 162 18.35 9.13 14.45
C SER A 162 19.02 10.16 13.53
N ASN A 163 18.93 11.44 13.88
CA ASN A 163 19.33 12.57 13.05
C ASN A 163 18.91 12.45 11.57
N CYS A 164 17.66 12.04 11.33
CA CYS A 164 17.12 11.84 9.98
C CYS A 164 16.00 12.82 9.69
N ARG A 165 16.01 13.43 8.50
CA ARG A 165 14.97 14.37 8.06
C ARG A 165 14.18 13.79 6.88
N THR A 166 12.86 13.98 6.94
CA THR A 166 11.92 13.53 5.91
C THR A 166 10.82 14.59 5.72
N CYS A 167 9.97 14.41 4.72
CA CYS A 167 8.82 15.28 4.49
C CYS A 167 7.59 14.52 4.02
N GLY A 168 6.44 14.96 4.53
CA GLY A 168 5.11 14.57 4.09
C GLY A 168 4.44 15.71 3.33
N LEU A 169 3.39 15.37 2.60
CA LEU A 169 2.46 16.31 1.98
C LEU A 169 1.09 16.10 2.61
N ALA A 170 0.42 17.20 2.91
CA ALA A 170 -0.91 17.21 3.49
C ALA A 170 -1.81 18.17 2.73
N TRP A 171 -3.10 17.82 2.69
CA TRP A 171 -4.16 18.71 2.27
C TRP A 171 -5.41 18.39 3.07
N ASP A 172 -6.11 19.43 3.49
CA ASP A 172 -7.37 19.33 4.20
C ASP A 172 -8.29 20.47 3.83
N ARG A 173 -9.56 20.14 3.62
CA ARG A 173 -10.59 21.05 3.10
C ARG A 173 -10.70 22.35 3.91
N ASN A 174 -10.70 22.21 5.23
CA ASN A 174 -10.97 23.31 6.16
C ASN A 174 -9.69 23.93 6.75
N ASN A 175 -8.50 23.46 6.35
CA ASN A 175 -7.22 23.81 6.97
C ASN A 175 -7.26 23.74 8.52
N SER A 176 -8.01 22.78 9.04
CA SER A 176 -8.27 22.59 10.46
C SER A 176 -7.21 21.72 11.14
N ALA A 177 -6.51 20.87 10.37
CA ALA A 177 -5.49 20.01 10.95
C ALA A 177 -4.20 20.79 11.22
N THR A 178 -3.66 20.63 12.43
CA THR A 178 -2.38 21.25 12.78
C THR A 178 -1.21 20.53 12.13
N THR A 179 -0.08 21.21 11.95
CA THR A 179 1.19 20.63 11.48
C THR A 179 1.56 19.39 12.29
N LEU A 180 1.38 19.48 13.61
CA LEU A 180 1.59 18.37 14.55
C LEU A 180 0.69 17.18 14.26
N GLN A 181 -0.61 17.39 14.04
CA GLN A 181 -1.55 16.31 13.72
C GLN A 181 -1.18 15.63 12.39
N CYS A 182 -0.81 16.39 11.36
CA CYS A 182 -0.37 15.81 10.09
C CYS A 182 0.94 15.00 10.26
N ALA A 183 1.89 15.50 11.05
CA ALA A 183 3.14 14.79 11.34
C ALA A 183 2.90 13.51 12.13
N GLN A 184 2.07 13.56 13.18
CA GLN A 184 1.67 12.39 13.95
C GLN A 184 0.94 11.37 13.06
N ALA A 185 0.03 11.81 12.19
CA ALA A 185 -0.72 10.93 11.30
C ALA A 185 0.19 10.11 10.38
N ILE A 186 1.15 10.76 9.71
CA ILE A 186 2.04 10.06 8.77
C ILE A 186 3.09 9.20 9.49
N LEU A 187 3.57 9.62 10.66
CA LEU A 187 4.48 8.81 11.48
C LEU A 187 3.77 7.60 12.10
N SER A 188 2.48 7.74 12.45
CA SER A 188 1.66 6.65 12.96
C SER A 188 1.44 5.56 11.92
N ARG A 189 1.61 5.82 10.61
CA ARG A 189 1.64 4.75 9.61
C ARG A 189 2.77 3.75 9.92
N TRP A 190 3.96 4.23 10.28
CA TRP A 190 5.12 3.36 10.55
C TRP A 190 4.95 2.54 11.85
N GLY A 191 4.27 3.08 12.87
CA GLY A 191 4.04 2.38 14.14
C GLY A 191 2.74 1.58 14.17
N ALA A 192 1.62 2.23 13.86
CA ALA A 192 0.28 1.66 13.97
C ALA A 192 -0.05 0.71 12.83
N SER A 193 0.22 1.06 11.55
CA SER A 193 -0.10 0.13 10.46
C SER A 193 0.91 -1.01 10.37
N GLU A 194 2.22 -0.76 10.50
CA GLU A 194 3.23 -1.83 10.43
C GLU A 194 3.13 -2.84 11.58
N ASN A 195 2.91 -2.39 12.83
CA ASN A 195 2.71 -3.32 13.95
C ASN A 195 1.37 -4.05 13.84
N THR A 196 0.30 -3.36 13.41
CA THR A 196 -1.00 -4.01 13.17
C THR A 196 -0.86 -5.07 12.09
N PHE A 197 -0.19 -4.80 10.97
CA PHE A 197 0.03 -5.80 9.91
C PHE A 197 0.98 -6.93 10.30
N LYS A 198 2.01 -6.67 11.12
CA LYS A 198 2.86 -7.73 11.70
C LYS A 198 2.08 -8.63 12.66
N HIS A 199 1.32 -8.05 13.58
CA HIS A 199 0.48 -8.82 14.51
C HIS A 199 -0.68 -9.51 13.80
N LEU A 200 -1.26 -8.88 12.77
CA LEU A 200 -2.18 -9.54 11.86
C LEU A 200 -1.49 -10.75 11.25
N TYR A 201 -0.31 -10.63 10.64
CA TYR A 201 0.38 -11.76 10.01
C TYR A 201 0.56 -12.97 10.95
N ASP A 202 0.97 -12.73 12.20
CA ASP A 202 1.22 -13.81 13.17
C ASP A 202 -0.05 -14.38 13.80
N LYS A 203 -1.10 -13.57 13.96
CA LYS A 203 -2.29 -13.90 14.77
C LYS A 203 -3.61 -13.88 14.00
N HIS A 204 -3.57 -13.57 12.71
CA HIS A 204 -4.66 -13.53 11.74
C HIS A 204 -4.15 -14.15 10.43
N PRO A 205 -4.75 -15.23 9.91
CA PRO A 205 -4.25 -15.90 8.70
C PRO A 205 -4.52 -15.09 7.43
N PHE A 206 -3.91 -13.92 7.29
CA PHE A 206 -4.28 -12.95 6.25
C PHE A 206 -4.04 -13.48 4.83
N HIS A 207 -3.05 -14.34 4.66
CA HIS A 207 -2.76 -15.02 3.39
C HIS A 207 -3.63 -16.25 3.12
N TYR A 208 -4.37 -16.72 4.12
CA TYR A 208 -5.25 -17.87 3.93
C TYR A 208 -6.42 -17.45 3.05
N HIS A 209 -6.58 -18.17 1.95
CA HIS A 209 -7.65 -17.99 0.98
C HIS A 209 -8.43 -19.30 0.87
N PRO A 210 -9.58 -19.43 1.56
CA PRO A 210 -10.40 -20.62 1.43
C PRO A 210 -11.14 -20.63 0.10
N GLY A 211 -11.05 -21.75 -0.60
CA GLY A 211 -11.59 -21.90 -1.94
C GLY A 211 -10.68 -21.29 -3.01
N PHE A 212 -10.60 -21.95 -4.17
CA PHE A 212 -9.85 -21.47 -5.34
C PHE A 212 -10.66 -21.68 -6.61
N LYS A 213 -11.98 -21.53 -6.52
CA LYS A 213 -12.82 -21.52 -7.72
C LYS A 213 -12.32 -20.37 -8.60
N THR A 214 -12.18 -20.64 -9.89
CA THR A 214 -11.75 -19.61 -10.84
C THR A 214 -12.78 -19.47 -11.93
N GLU A 215 -12.93 -18.24 -12.41
CA GLU A 215 -13.79 -17.87 -13.53
C GLU A 215 -12.99 -17.06 -14.55
N LYS A 216 -13.53 -16.88 -15.76
CA LYS A 216 -12.85 -16.09 -16.79
C LYS A 216 -12.82 -14.63 -16.35
N SER A 217 -11.64 -14.00 -16.34
CA SER A 217 -11.51 -12.59 -15.98
C SER A 217 -12.10 -11.70 -17.09
N GLU A 218 -12.64 -10.54 -16.73
CA GLU A 218 -13.00 -9.50 -17.70
C GLU A 218 -11.77 -8.71 -18.16
N LYS A 219 -10.68 -8.74 -17.37
CA LYS A 219 -9.44 -8.03 -17.65
C LYS A 219 -8.53 -8.89 -18.53
N GLN A 220 -8.74 -8.86 -19.83
CA GLN A 220 -7.96 -9.67 -20.79
C GLN A 220 -6.87 -8.88 -21.54
N LEU A 221 -6.83 -7.55 -21.35
CA LEU A 221 -5.89 -6.67 -22.04
C LEU A 221 -4.46 -6.83 -21.52
N ILE A 222 -3.52 -7.09 -22.43
CA ILE A 222 -2.08 -7.10 -22.16
C ILE A 222 -1.37 -6.03 -22.98
N ALA A 223 -0.18 -5.62 -22.53
CA ALA A 223 0.71 -4.78 -23.33
C ALA A 223 1.06 -5.50 -24.64
N ASN A 224 0.94 -4.80 -25.77
CA ASN A 224 1.09 -5.40 -27.09
C ASN A 224 2.49 -6.03 -27.26
N PRO A 225 2.60 -7.36 -27.46
CA PRO A 225 3.88 -8.03 -27.60
C PRO A 225 4.67 -7.58 -28.84
N GLU A 226 3.99 -7.13 -29.90
CA GLU A 226 4.65 -6.61 -31.10
C GLU A 226 5.41 -5.31 -30.81
N ILE A 227 4.86 -4.45 -29.95
CA ILE A 227 5.57 -3.23 -29.50
C ILE A 227 6.89 -3.61 -28.83
N LYS A 228 6.89 -4.64 -27.97
CA LYS A 228 8.14 -5.12 -27.34
C LYS A 228 9.12 -5.69 -28.35
N SER A 229 8.64 -6.35 -29.41
CA SER A 229 9.50 -6.83 -30.50
C SER A 229 10.15 -5.67 -31.25
N ILE A 230 9.35 -4.68 -31.65
CA ILE A 230 9.82 -3.48 -32.35
C ILE A 230 10.80 -2.69 -31.47
N GLU A 231 10.55 -2.56 -30.17
CA GLU A 231 11.48 -1.90 -29.24
C GLU A 231 12.85 -2.59 -29.17
N LYS A 232 12.89 -3.93 -29.23
CA LYS A 232 14.15 -4.67 -29.31
C LYS A 232 14.87 -4.37 -30.62
N GLU A 233 14.17 -4.36 -31.75
CA GLU A 233 14.75 -4.03 -33.06
C GLU A 233 15.28 -2.60 -33.10
N ILE A 234 14.51 -1.63 -32.60
CA ILE A 234 14.91 -0.23 -32.44
C ILE A 234 16.22 -0.14 -31.65
N LYS A 235 16.34 -0.91 -30.55
CA LYS A 235 17.55 -0.93 -29.72
C LYS A 235 18.76 -1.52 -30.46
N VAL A 236 18.55 -2.53 -31.31
CA VAL A 236 19.61 -3.11 -32.15
C VAL A 236 20.07 -2.10 -33.20
N ILE A 237 19.14 -1.54 -33.98
CA ILE A 237 19.44 -0.57 -35.05
C ILE A 237 20.12 0.67 -34.48
N ARG A 238 19.68 1.16 -33.31
CA ARG A 238 20.33 2.31 -32.66
C ARG A 238 21.79 2.02 -32.33
N LYS A 239 22.10 0.83 -31.81
CA LYS A 239 23.49 0.42 -31.55
C LYS A 239 24.32 0.31 -32.84
N GLU A 240 23.72 -0.19 -33.92
CA GLU A 240 24.38 -0.26 -35.23
C GLU A 240 24.64 1.13 -35.81
N LEU A 241 23.66 2.05 -35.72
CA LEU A 241 23.83 3.45 -36.09
C LEU A 241 24.97 4.09 -35.30
N ASP A 242 25.00 3.97 -33.98
CA ASP A 242 26.06 4.54 -33.14
C ASP A 242 27.45 4.01 -33.56
N LYS A 243 27.55 2.72 -33.89
CA LYS A 243 28.79 2.10 -34.39
C LYS A 243 29.17 2.67 -35.76
N LYS A 244 28.23 2.78 -36.69
CA LYS A 244 28.46 3.27 -38.05
C LYS A 244 28.80 4.76 -38.08
N HIS A 245 28.14 5.59 -37.28
CA HIS A 245 28.53 6.99 -37.09
C HIS A 245 29.95 7.12 -36.53
N LYS A 246 30.34 6.25 -35.58
CA LYS A 246 31.72 6.23 -35.04
C LYS A 246 32.74 5.79 -36.09
N GLU A 247 32.44 4.78 -36.90
CA GLU A 247 33.28 4.37 -38.04
C GLU A 247 33.40 5.49 -39.08
N ASN A 248 32.28 6.14 -39.42
CA ASN A 248 32.24 7.24 -40.39
C ASN A 248 33.03 8.47 -39.91
N SER A 249 32.97 8.80 -38.61
CA SER A 249 33.76 9.90 -38.02
C SER A 249 35.28 9.69 -38.12
N LYS A 250 35.73 8.44 -38.23
CA LYS A 250 37.14 8.06 -38.37
C LYS A 250 37.56 7.84 -39.82
N ALA A 251 36.60 7.74 -40.74
CA ALA A 251 36.85 7.49 -42.15
C ALA A 251 37.40 8.76 -42.82
N LYS A 252 38.55 8.62 -43.49
CA LYS A 252 39.12 9.72 -44.30
C LYS A 252 38.37 9.85 -45.62
N GLU A 253 38.15 11.09 -46.01
CA GLU A 253 37.54 11.44 -47.28
C GLU A 253 38.54 11.20 -48.41
N SER A 254 38.15 10.48 -49.46
CA SER A 254 38.97 10.34 -50.68
C SER A 254 38.33 11.12 -51.81
N LEU A 255 39.11 12.04 -52.38
CA LEU A 255 38.74 12.92 -53.49
C LEU A 255 39.38 12.41 -54.78
N ILE A 256 38.71 12.63 -55.91
CA ILE A 256 39.23 12.38 -57.26
C ILE A 256 40.12 13.59 -57.66
N LYS A 257 40.96 13.44 -58.70
CA LYS A 257 41.89 14.49 -59.19
C LYS A 257 41.22 15.86 -59.49
N ASP A 258 39.90 15.86 -59.71
CA ASP A 258 39.10 17.04 -60.03
C ASP A 258 38.45 17.69 -58.78
N GLY A 259 38.87 17.28 -57.57
CA GLY A 259 38.34 17.79 -56.29
C GLY A 259 36.97 17.22 -55.88
N SER A 260 36.30 16.50 -56.78
CA SER A 260 35.03 15.81 -56.52
C SER A 260 35.20 14.56 -55.64
N ARG A 261 34.15 14.23 -54.88
CA ARG A 261 34.17 13.12 -53.92
C ARG A 261 34.15 11.78 -54.65
N ARG A 262 35.00 10.83 -54.24
CA ARG A 262 35.01 9.49 -54.84
C ARG A 262 33.78 8.70 -54.37
N GLU A 263 32.85 8.40 -55.28
CA GLU A 263 31.57 7.72 -54.98
C GLU A 263 31.75 6.34 -54.32
N ASN A 264 32.78 5.58 -54.67
CA ASN A 264 33.08 4.27 -54.07
C ASN A 264 34.00 4.33 -52.83
N SER A 265 34.11 5.49 -52.18
CA SER A 265 34.93 5.62 -50.96
C SER A 265 34.28 4.91 -49.76
N LEU A 266 35.12 4.50 -48.80
CA LEU A 266 34.67 3.92 -47.53
C LEU A 266 33.68 4.84 -46.80
N LYS A 267 33.90 6.17 -46.87
CA LYS A 267 33.05 7.18 -46.26
C LYS A 267 31.66 7.27 -46.94
N ALA A 268 31.61 7.29 -48.27
CA ALA A 268 30.35 7.29 -49.02
C ALA A 268 29.52 6.01 -48.77
N ARG A 269 30.17 4.84 -48.66
CA ARG A 269 29.50 3.59 -48.28
C ARG A 269 28.92 3.64 -46.87
N LEU A 270 29.69 4.14 -45.90
CA LEU A 270 29.22 4.29 -44.51
C LEU A 270 28.06 5.28 -44.40
N GLU A 271 28.08 6.38 -45.15
CA GLU A 271 26.97 7.33 -45.20
C GLU A 271 25.71 6.72 -45.80
N SER A 272 25.82 5.94 -46.89
CA SER A 272 24.67 5.23 -47.47
C SER A 272 24.10 4.18 -46.50
N GLU A 273 24.97 3.43 -45.80
CA GLU A 273 24.55 2.48 -44.76
C GLU A 273 23.85 3.18 -43.59
N ILE A 274 24.35 4.35 -43.15
CA ILE A 274 23.71 5.18 -42.12
C ILE A 274 22.33 5.63 -42.58
N GLU A 275 22.19 6.17 -43.80
CA GLU A 275 20.91 6.66 -44.32
C GLU A 275 19.87 5.53 -44.41
N GLN A 276 20.27 4.33 -44.82
CA GLN A 276 19.41 3.14 -44.84
C GLN A 276 18.97 2.74 -43.42
N LEU A 277 19.90 2.74 -42.46
CA LEU A 277 19.62 2.41 -41.06
C LEU A 277 18.72 3.48 -40.39
N GLU A 278 18.93 4.77 -40.67
CA GLU A 278 18.08 5.87 -40.21
C GLU A 278 16.66 5.76 -40.77
N LYS A 279 16.52 5.44 -42.06
CA LYS A 279 15.21 5.19 -42.68
C LYS A 279 14.51 4.01 -42.03
N LYS A 280 15.24 2.91 -41.78
CA LYS A 280 14.70 1.72 -41.09
C LYS A 280 14.29 2.05 -39.65
N TYR A 281 15.09 2.83 -38.93
CA TYR A 281 14.81 3.31 -37.58
C TYR A 281 13.53 4.16 -37.53
N LYS A 282 13.40 5.13 -38.45
CA LYS A 282 12.20 5.97 -38.57
C LYS A 282 10.94 5.17 -38.89
N ASN A 283 11.06 4.18 -39.78
CA ASN A 283 9.94 3.28 -40.11
C ASN A 283 9.49 2.46 -38.91
N LEU A 284 10.41 1.91 -38.11
CA LEU A 284 10.06 1.18 -36.89
C LEU A 284 9.41 2.08 -35.83
N LEU A 285 9.86 3.33 -35.69
CA LEU A 285 9.21 4.30 -34.80
C LEU A 285 7.78 4.61 -35.25
N ASN A 286 7.53 4.76 -36.54
CA ASN A 286 6.19 4.99 -37.07
C ASN A 286 5.29 3.77 -36.86
N LYS A 287 5.78 2.56 -37.20
CA LYS A 287 5.06 1.31 -36.92
C LYS A 287 4.70 1.17 -35.44
N LYS A 288 5.62 1.51 -34.53
CA LYS A 288 5.35 1.50 -33.08
C LYS A 288 4.20 2.45 -32.69
N LYS A 289 4.11 3.62 -33.32
CA LYS A 289 3.05 4.61 -33.03
C LYS A 289 1.67 4.19 -33.55
N GLU A 290 1.64 3.45 -34.66
CA GLU A 290 0.38 2.97 -35.26
C GLU A 290 -0.22 1.80 -34.48
N LEU A 291 0.60 1.03 -33.76
CA LEU A 291 0.13 -0.10 -32.98
C LEU A 291 -0.58 0.33 -31.69
N PRO A 292 -1.68 -0.35 -31.33
CA PRO A 292 -2.34 -0.11 -30.05
C PRO A 292 -1.40 -0.53 -28.91
N GLU A 293 -1.36 0.27 -27.83
CA GLU A 293 -0.53 -0.02 -26.65
C GLU A 293 -0.92 -1.32 -25.95
N LYS A 294 -2.21 -1.65 -25.98
CA LYS A 294 -2.79 -2.86 -25.39
C LYS A 294 -3.65 -3.60 -26.40
N VAL A 295 -3.61 -4.93 -26.32
CA VAL A 295 -4.43 -5.84 -27.13
C VAL A 295 -5.09 -6.87 -26.22
N ASP A 296 -6.24 -7.37 -26.64
CA ASP A 296 -6.89 -8.47 -25.92
C ASP A 296 -6.10 -9.76 -26.12
N VAL A 297 -5.86 -10.48 -25.04
CA VAL A 297 -5.15 -11.75 -25.09
C VAL A 297 -5.87 -12.80 -25.96
N SER A 298 -7.19 -12.71 -26.12
CA SER A 298 -7.95 -13.63 -26.96
C SER A 298 -7.69 -13.46 -28.45
N THR A 299 -7.12 -12.33 -28.88
CA THR A 299 -6.76 -12.10 -30.30
C THR A 299 -5.37 -12.61 -30.64
N LEU A 300 -4.65 -13.24 -29.70
CA LEU A 300 -3.29 -13.72 -29.87
C LEU A 300 -3.22 -15.25 -29.81
N GLU A 301 -2.57 -15.88 -30.79
CA GLU A 301 -2.51 -17.35 -30.90
C GLU A 301 -1.75 -18.01 -29.74
N ASP A 302 -0.64 -17.41 -29.30
CA ASP A 302 0.26 -18.00 -28.29
C ASP A 302 -0.09 -17.63 -26.83
N TYR A 303 -1.23 -16.97 -26.59
CA TYR A 303 -1.56 -16.48 -25.27
C TYR A 303 -2.82 -17.11 -24.69
N LYS A 304 -2.70 -17.56 -23.44
CA LYS A 304 -3.84 -18.02 -22.65
C LYS A 304 -4.58 -16.85 -22.01
N SER A 305 -5.91 -16.94 -21.99
CA SER A 305 -6.76 -16.01 -21.23
C SER A 305 -6.47 -16.05 -19.73
N TYR A 306 -6.74 -14.93 -19.07
CA TYR A 306 -6.65 -14.80 -17.63
C TYR A 306 -7.92 -15.29 -16.95
N ASN A 307 -7.74 -15.94 -15.82
CA ASN A 307 -8.80 -16.25 -14.88
C ASN A 307 -8.74 -15.30 -13.68
N LYS A 308 -9.91 -15.03 -13.13
CA LYS A 308 -10.13 -14.41 -11.83
C LYS A 308 -10.34 -15.50 -10.79
N ILE A 309 -9.83 -15.30 -9.59
CA ILE A 309 -10.09 -16.17 -8.45
C ILE A 309 -11.35 -15.65 -7.75
N ASP A 310 -12.25 -16.57 -7.41
CA ASP A 310 -13.44 -16.27 -6.63
C ASP A 310 -13.06 -15.69 -5.26
N ASN A 311 -13.71 -14.61 -4.88
CA ASN A 311 -13.42 -13.89 -3.64
C ASN A 311 -14.37 -14.28 -2.50
N GLU A 312 -15.47 -15.00 -2.75
CA GLU A 312 -16.54 -15.21 -1.76
C GLU A 312 -16.03 -15.88 -0.48
N GLY A 313 -15.32 -16.99 -0.61
CA GLY A 313 -14.76 -17.71 0.54
C GLY A 313 -13.80 -16.82 1.35
N LYS A 314 -12.94 -16.06 0.67
CA LYS A 314 -12.00 -15.16 1.32
C LYS A 314 -12.68 -13.96 1.97
N ASN A 315 -13.70 -13.39 1.34
CA ASN A 315 -14.49 -12.30 1.93
C ASN A 315 -15.17 -12.75 3.23
N LEU A 316 -15.77 -13.95 3.26
CA LEU A 316 -16.39 -14.49 4.48
C LEU A 316 -15.33 -14.75 5.56
N PHE A 317 -14.20 -15.32 5.17
CA PHE A 317 -13.09 -15.56 6.09
C PHE A 317 -12.55 -14.26 6.69
N ASP A 318 -12.29 -13.25 5.85
CA ASP A 318 -11.81 -11.94 6.29
C ASP A 318 -12.85 -11.24 7.15
N PHE A 319 -14.15 -11.31 6.81
CA PHE A 319 -15.20 -10.75 7.65
C PHE A 319 -15.17 -11.31 9.08
N VAL A 320 -15.11 -12.62 9.25
CA VAL A 320 -15.08 -13.25 10.57
C VAL A 320 -13.79 -12.92 11.32
N THR A 321 -12.65 -13.04 10.65
CA THR A 321 -11.34 -12.89 11.29
C THR A 321 -11.01 -11.43 11.61
N THR A 322 -11.44 -10.48 10.79
CA THR A 322 -11.35 -9.04 11.08
C THR A 322 -12.27 -8.63 12.23
N SER A 323 -13.46 -9.24 12.34
CA SER A 323 -14.34 -9.05 13.51
C SER A 323 -13.67 -9.51 14.80
N ILE A 324 -13.05 -10.70 14.79
CA ILE A 324 -12.27 -11.20 15.93
C ILE A 324 -11.11 -10.28 16.27
N TRP A 325 -10.41 -9.75 15.26
CA TRP A 325 -9.33 -8.79 15.45
C TRP A 325 -9.81 -7.50 16.13
N ASN A 326 -10.93 -6.94 15.68
CA ASN A 326 -11.48 -5.73 16.26
C ASN A 326 -11.98 -5.94 17.69
N VAL A 327 -12.62 -7.08 17.98
CA VAL A 327 -13.00 -7.48 19.35
C VAL A 327 -11.76 -7.59 20.22
N ARG A 328 -10.67 -8.22 19.75
CA ARG A 328 -9.41 -8.27 20.48
C ARG A 328 -8.92 -6.87 20.86
N LYS A 329 -8.92 -5.92 19.92
CA LYS A 329 -8.49 -4.53 20.16
C LYS A 329 -9.38 -3.84 21.18
N GLU A 330 -10.69 -4.07 21.13
CA GLU A 330 -11.62 -3.56 22.13
C GLU A 330 -11.36 -4.15 23.53
N LEU A 331 -11.14 -5.46 23.64
CA LEU A 331 -10.83 -6.11 24.92
C LEU A 331 -9.51 -5.61 25.51
N THR A 332 -8.49 -5.36 24.68
CA THR A 332 -7.23 -4.77 25.14
C THR A 332 -7.42 -3.33 25.62
N ASP A 333 -8.27 -2.54 24.96
CA ASP A 333 -8.58 -1.17 25.40
C ASP A 333 -9.31 -1.18 26.76
N TRP A 334 -10.23 -2.12 26.97
CA TRP A 334 -10.88 -2.30 28.27
C TRP A 334 -9.90 -2.70 29.36
N LEU A 335 -8.92 -3.53 29.04
CA LEU A 335 -7.90 -3.98 29.97
C LEU A 335 -6.97 -2.82 30.34
N LEU A 336 -6.62 -1.95 29.39
CA LEU A 336 -5.76 -0.78 29.61
C LEU A 336 -6.35 0.17 30.68
N CYS A 337 -7.68 0.30 30.77
CA CYS A 337 -8.35 1.08 31.82
C CYS A 337 -8.07 0.54 33.24
N HIS A 338 -7.73 -0.74 33.38
CA HIS A 338 -7.49 -1.41 34.67
C HIS A 338 -6.03 -1.83 34.88
N TYR A 339 -5.21 -1.80 33.82
CA TYR A 339 -3.78 -2.07 33.81
C TYR A 339 -3.08 -1.03 32.91
N PRO A 340 -2.75 0.16 33.45
CA PRO A 340 -2.22 1.29 32.67
C PRO A 340 -0.73 1.13 32.36
N ASN A 341 -0.34 -0.04 31.84
CA ASN A 341 1.00 -0.31 31.32
C ASN A 341 0.88 -0.60 29.82
N GLU A 342 1.08 0.44 29.01
CA GLU A 342 0.96 0.41 27.55
C GLU A 342 1.95 -0.56 26.88
N ASN A 343 3.02 -0.96 27.55
CA ASN A 343 4.00 -1.89 26.99
C ASN A 343 3.60 -3.37 27.18
N GLU A 344 2.72 -3.66 28.13
CA GLU A 344 2.41 -5.05 28.55
C GLU A 344 0.93 -5.41 28.45
N TYR A 345 0.02 -4.46 28.27
CA TYR A 345 -1.42 -4.74 28.30
C TYR A 345 -1.86 -5.76 27.23
N VAL A 346 -1.24 -5.75 26.06
CA VAL A 346 -1.50 -6.75 25.00
C VAL A 346 -1.01 -8.14 25.42
N ASP A 347 0.17 -8.23 26.03
CA ASP A 347 0.70 -9.50 26.53
C ASP A 347 -0.14 -10.04 27.70
N LEU A 348 -0.61 -9.15 28.58
CA LEU A 348 -1.52 -9.50 29.66
C LEU A 348 -2.85 -10.03 29.12
N PHE A 349 -3.40 -9.43 28.05
CA PHE A 349 -4.59 -9.96 27.40
C PHE A 349 -4.39 -11.40 26.95
N TYR A 350 -3.28 -11.72 26.28
CA TYR A 350 -2.98 -13.10 25.88
C TYR A 350 -2.80 -14.03 27.08
N ALA A 351 -2.09 -13.58 28.12
CA ALA A 351 -1.93 -14.36 29.35
C ALA A 351 -3.28 -14.68 30.03
N ILE A 352 -4.27 -13.78 29.92
CA ILE A 352 -5.63 -14.02 30.43
C ILE A 352 -6.39 -14.99 29.51
N THR A 353 -6.37 -14.79 28.20
CA THR A 353 -7.15 -15.62 27.26
C THR A 353 -6.58 -17.03 27.08
N GLU A 354 -5.29 -17.22 27.32
CA GLU A 354 -4.60 -18.51 27.28
C GLU A 354 -4.49 -19.14 28.68
N CYS A 355 -5.09 -18.51 29.70
CA CYS A 355 -5.08 -18.99 31.07
C CYS A 355 -5.83 -20.33 31.19
N HIS A 356 -5.32 -21.22 32.04
CA HIS A 356 -6.04 -22.42 32.43
C HIS A 356 -7.33 -22.06 33.17
N GLY A 357 -8.29 -22.97 33.11
CA GLY A 357 -9.58 -22.77 33.76
C GLY A 357 -10.46 -23.99 33.67
N TRP A 358 -11.64 -23.86 34.27
CA TRP A 358 -12.66 -24.89 34.32
C TRP A 358 -13.93 -24.41 33.62
N ILE A 359 -14.62 -25.34 32.98
CA ILE A 359 -15.88 -25.08 32.29
C ILE A 359 -16.96 -25.96 32.91
N LYS A 360 -18.09 -25.36 33.29
CA LYS A 360 -19.27 -26.08 33.76
C LYS A 360 -20.50 -25.63 32.99
N SER A 361 -21.25 -26.60 32.48
CA SER A 361 -22.53 -26.37 31.80
C SER A 361 -23.66 -26.61 32.80
N GLU A 362 -24.44 -25.56 33.09
CA GLU A 362 -25.63 -25.62 33.94
C GLU A 362 -26.90 -25.58 33.07
N ALA A 363 -28.10 -25.57 33.66
CA ALA A 363 -29.35 -25.60 32.89
C ALA A 363 -29.51 -24.36 31.98
N ASP A 364 -29.22 -23.17 32.50
CA ASP A 364 -29.47 -21.86 31.90
C ASP A 364 -28.19 -21.11 31.47
N LYS A 365 -27.02 -21.55 31.94
CA LYS A 365 -25.74 -20.87 31.70
C LYS A 365 -24.56 -21.82 31.53
N VAL A 366 -23.50 -21.31 30.94
CA VAL A 366 -22.17 -21.93 30.91
C VAL A 366 -21.22 -21.03 31.71
N VAL A 367 -20.59 -21.61 32.73
CA VAL A 367 -19.63 -20.90 33.58
C VAL A 367 -18.22 -21.30 33.16
N VAL A 368 -17.42 -20.30 32.79
CA VAL A 368 -15.99 -20.42 32.54
C VAL A 368 -15.26 -19.73 33.69
N ARG A 369 -14.51 -20.50 34.48
CA ARG A 369 -13.70 -19.98 35.59
C ARG A 369 -12.23 -20.06 35.22
N LEU A 370 -11.59 -18.91 35.09
CA LEU A 370 -10.16 -18.79 34.83
C LEU A 370 -9.37 -18.85 36.14
N GLU A 371 -8.21 -19.49 36.10
CA GLU A 371 -7.26 -19.47 37.21
C GLU A 371 -6.76 -18.03 37.47
N PRO A 372 -6.60 -17.63 38.74
CA PRO A 372 -6.15 -16.29 39.06
C PRO A 372 -4.68 -16.12 38.71
N LEU A 373 -4.35 -15.05 37.97
CA LEU A 373 -2.96 -14.69 37.74
C LEU A 373 -2.22 -14.43 39.07
N GLN A 374 -0.93 -14.77 39.12
CA GLN A 374 -0.16 -14.68 40.36
C GLN A 374 0.10 -13.25 40.81
N GLN A 375 0.39 -12.35 39.88
CA GLN A 375 0.65 -10.94 40.19
C GLN A 375 -0.66 -10.19 40.54
N PRO A 376 -0.75 -9.49 41.69
CA PRO A 376 -1.98 -8.83 42.13
C PRO A 376 -2.55 -7.81 41.14
N SER A 377 -1.70 -7.02 40.49
CA SER A 377 -2.12 -6.03 39.48
C SER A 377 -2.76 -6.69 38.26
N ARG A 378 -2.11 -7.74 37.74
CA ARG A 378 -2.60 -8.54 36.61
C ARG A 378 -3.90 -9.29 36.95
N ARG A 379 -3.99 -9.86 38.16
CA ARG A 379 -5.21 -10.50 38.67
C ARG A 379 -6.37 -9.53 38.76
N LYS A 380 -6.14 -8.33 39.32
CA LYS A 380 -7.18 -7.29 39.39
C LYS A 380 -7.71 -6.94 38.00
N ALA A 381 -6.82 -6.78 37.02
CA ALA A 381 -7.21 -6.49 35.64
C ALA A 381 -7.99 -7.66 35.00
N GLN A 382 -7.55 -8.90 35.22
CA GLN A 382 -8.26 -10.12 34.81
C GLN A 382 -9.69 -10.16 35.40
N GLU A 383 -9.85 -9.93 36.69
CA GLU A 383 -11.15 -9.91 37.36
C GLU A 383 -12.08 -8.84 36.77
N GLN A 384 -11.58 -7.64 36.48
CA GLN A 384 -12.38 -6.58 35.87
C GLN A 384 -12.79 -6.91 34.44
N LEU A 385 -11.88 -7.50 33.65
CA LEU A 385 -12.20 -7.96 32.31
C LEU A 385 -13.30 -9.04 32.32
N CYS A 386 -13.17 -10.06 33.18
CA CYS A 386 -14.17 -11.12 33.34
C CYS A 386 -15.54 -10.58 33.81
N LYS A 387 -15.55 -9.61 34.74
CA LYS A 387 -16.78 -8.92 35.17
C LYS A 387 -17.45 -8.20 34.02
N ARG A 388 -16.69 -7.46 33.22
CA ARG A 388 -17.20 -6.73 32.06
C ARG A 388 -17.75 -7.66 30.98
N LEU A 389 -17.04 -8.76 30.69
CA LEU A 389 -17.52 -9.79 29.76
C LEU A 389 -18.82 -10.44 30.23
N THR A 390 -18.93 -10.77 31.53
CA THR A 390 -20.16 -11.31 32.10
C THR A 390 -21.32 -10.31 32.04
N ALA A 391 -21.04 -9.02 32.23
CA ALA A 391 -22.06 -7.97 32.16
C ALA A 391 -22.70 -7.83 30.76
N LEU A 392 -22.04 -8.29 29.69
CA LEU A 392 -22.62 -8.32 28.34
C LEU A 392 -23.84 -9.24 28.23
N SER A 393 -24.00 -10.18 29.17
CA SER A 393 -25.13 -11.14 29.19
C SER A 393 -25.29 -11.90 27.86
N SER A 394 -24.16 -12.26 27.24
CA SER A 394 -24.14 -12.88 25.93
C SER A 394 -24.69 -14.31 25.95
N TYR A 395 -25.54 -14.63 24.99
CA TYR A 395 -26.05 -15.98 24.76
C TYR A 395 -25.14 -16.76 23.81
N ILE A 396 -24.79 -17.99 24.16
CA ILE A 396 -24.14 -18.93 23.25
C ILE A 396 -25.19 -19.62 22.36
N PRO A 397 -24.81 -20.20 21.20
CA PRO A 397 -25.77 -20.77 20.23
C PRO A 397 -26.77 -21.79 20.79
N ILE A 398 -26.44 -22.44 21.90
CA ILE A 398 -27.32 -23.40 22.59
C ILE A 398 -28.33 -22.75 23.55
N GLY A 399 -28.50 -21.43 23.50
CA GLY A 399 -29.49 -20.67 24.28
C GLY A 399 -29.11 -20.43 25.75
N LYS A 400 -27.88 -20.74 26.15
CA LYS A 400 -27.38 -20.53 27.52
C LYS A 400 -26.64 -19.20 27.63
N VAL A 401 -26.67 -18.57 28.80
CA VAL A 401 -25.88 -17.36 29.08
C VAL A 401 -24.42 -17.73 29.37
N LEU A 402 -23.46 -16.98 28.83
CA LEU A 402 -22.05 -17.14 29.16
C LEU A 402 -21.68 -16.32 30.40
N LYS A 403 -21.14 -16.98 31.42
CA LYS A 403 -20.57 -16.34 32.61
C LYS A 403 -19.07 -16.61 32.68
N ILE A 404 -18.27 -15.56 32.82
CA ILE A 404 -16.82 -15.65 32.92
C ILE A 404 -16.38 -15.08 34.27
N GLU A 405 -15.67 -15.87 35.06
CA GLU A 405 -15.19 -15.48 36.39
C GLU A 405 -13.75 -15.91 36.65
N VAL A 406 -13.18 -15.42 37.75
CA VAL A 406 -11.83 -15.79 38.21
C VAL A 406 -11.98 -16.54 39.53
N GLY A 407 -11.28 -17.66 39.69
CA GLY A 407 -11.32 -18.44 40.94
C GLY A 407 -10.24 -19.51 41.01
N SER A 408 -9.85 -19.88 42.23
CA SER A 408 -8.69 -20.76 42.50
C SER A 408 -9.03 -22.25 42.57
N SER A 409 -10.27 -22.65 42.29
CA SER A 409 -10.71 -24.04 42.39
C SER A 409 -11.75 -24.39 41.30
N PRO A 410 -11.89 -25.68 40.94
CA PRO A 410 -12.92 -26.16 40.02
C PRO A 410 -14.35 -25.74 40.42
N ILE A 411 -15.26 -25.70 39.44
CA ILE A 411 -16.68 -25.30 39.58
C ILE A 411 -17.58 -26.52 39.82
#